data_AF-A0A821G198-F1
#
_entry.id   AF-A0A821G198-F1
#
_cell.length_a   1.000
_cell.length_b   1.000
_cell.length_c   1.000
_cell.angle_alpha   90.00
_cell.angle_beta   90.00
_cell.angle_gamma   90.00
#
_symmetry.space_group_name_H-M   'P 1'
#
loop_
_entity.id
_entity.type
_entity.pdbx_description
1 polymer ?
#
loop_
_entity_poly.entity_id
_entity_poly.type
_entity_poly.pdbx_seq_one_letter_code
_entity_poly.pdbx_strand_id
1 'polypeptide(L)'
;MNNYENAIEFYKRCINILGALKDDYGLSVVYRNIGTAYRNEKKIDSAFLSFTKAYPLAINFDDAYNIYLIKLNTALCFNDKQEYEKALEIFKSLNDSVYNDGSDFPLFILGKGEAYLGIKNYSVAISYLQQASSLTYKPSKIEYAGIVNKLLSKYYEETDNYKLAFEHFKKYKALYDSQYVESNTKNVDALATKYKTKEKEQEIALLNKESQLKDLQIKEKKRTILLNTLGLILVTIVAGGILYLYRKDEPFIAMDIEQTLNNIDFAVSAIAHTYKEAIQQLRMNTPDAVLLDINLEDEKDGIDIAEIIHQQYHLPFIFLTSHADKATLDRAKKTQPAGYIVKPFEEKDVLAGLEIALYNFSLRETKPTLALANINKHILAQISEREFDVLVAIYEGKTNQQMADSLFVSVNTIKTHISNIYLKLDVASRTAAIAKVRSWILVVTLYTICYACYIFYTREPDYFDGETTTASISILSNKKAIATYKVDNKIYSIDTDYVFRSLHQGEETTVIYNPAHPEKAAVYSIWGYWFTWGELLLSSVLLFLLFQLSVGIIKNPTEELNENDVDDETYRQKKYV
;
A
#
# COMPACT_ATOMS: atom_id res chain seq x y z
N MET A 1 -45.60 48.21 -35.60
CA MET A 1 -45.74 47.79 -37.02
C MET A 1 -44.47 48.21 -37.75
N ASN A 2 -43.44 47.33 -37.85
CA ASN A 2 -42.09 47.60 -38.40
C ASN A 2 -42.05 48.00 -39.89
N ASN A 3 -42.90 48.93 -40.31
CA ASN A 3 -43.03 49.42 -41.67
C ASN A 3 -42.32 50.77 -41.79
N TYR A 4 -40.99 50.71 -41.78
CA TYR A 4 -40.14 51.90 -41.77
C TYR A 4 -40.18 52.66 -43.09
N GLU A 5 -40.40 51.98 -44.22
CA GLU A 5 -40.51 52.63 -45.53
C GLU A 5 -41.72 53.57 -45.60
N ASN A 6 -42.89 53.12 -45.13
CA ASN A 6 -44.07 53.99 -45.04
C ASN A 6 -43.85 55.12 -44.03
N ALA A 7 -43.21 54.83 -42.88
CA ALA A 7 -42.88 55.86 -41.90
C ALA A 7 -41.97 56.96 -42.49
N ILE A 8 -40.94 56.57 -43.25
CA ILE A 8 -40.03 57.50 -43.95
C ILE A 8 -40.81 58.35 -44.96
N GLU A 9 -41.76 57.77 -45.69
CA GLU A 9 -42.62 58.52 -46.62
C GLU A 9 -43.44 59.59 -45.89
N PHE A 10 -44.09 59.23 -44.78
CA PHE A 10 -44.85 60.19 -43.96
C PHE A 10 -43.94 61.28 -43.38
N TYR A 11 -42.76 60.93 -42.89
CA TYR A 11 -41.81 61.92 -42.38
C TYR A 11 -41.31 62.88 -43.46
N LYS A 12 -41.08 62.40 -44.70
CA LYS A 12 -40.72 63.28 -45.83
C LYS A 12 -41.82 64.29 -46.16
N ARG A 13 -43.09 63.89 -46.09
CA ARG A 13 -44.22 64.83 -46.22
C ARG A 13 -44.25 65.84 -45.09
N CYS A 14 -43.95 65.40 -43.86
CA CYS A 14 -43.87 66.26 -42.69
C CYS A 14 -42.77 67.35 -42.83
N ILE A 15 -41.60 67.01 -43.38
CA ILE A 15 -40.52 67.98 -43.65
C ILE A 15 -41.02 69.15 -44.51
N ASN A 16 -41.78 68.87 -45.58
CA ASN A 16 -42.26 69.92 -46.47
C ASN A 16 -43.22 70.88 -45.75
N ILE A 17 -44.08 70.35 -44.89
CA ILE A 17 -45.04 71.13 -44.10
C ILE A 17 -44.29 71.99 -43.07
N LEU A 18 -43.40 71.37 -42.29
CA LEU A 18 -42.65 72.06 -41.24
C LEU A 18 -41.70 73.12 -41.81
N GLY A 19 -41.09 72.86 -42.97
CA GLY A 19 -40.29 73.84 -43.69
C GLY A 19 -41.10 75.06 -44.15
N ALA A 20 -42.33 74.86 -44.61
CA ALA A 20 -43.24 75.97 -44.96
C ALA A 20 -43.67 76.77 -43.72
N LEU A 21 -43.80 76.12 -42.57
CA LEU A 21 -44.11 76.74 -41.28
C LEU A 21 -42.90 77.38 -40.58
N LYS A 22 -41.68 77.15 -41.10
CA LYS A 22 -40.40 77.53 -40.46
C LYS A 22 -40.26 76.98 -39.03
N ASP A 23 -40.76 75.76 -38.80
CA ASP A 23 -40.65 75.07 -37.52
C ASP A 23 -39.36 74.23 -37.47
N ASP A 24 -38.25 74.88 -37.15
CA ASP A 24 -36.92 74.27 -37.08
C ASP A 24 -36.81 73.22 -35.96
N TYR A 25 -37.60 73.35 -34.88
CA TYR A 25 -37.64 72.36 -33.79
C TYR A 25 -38.33 71.08 -34.26
N GLY A 26 -39.50 71.20 -34.89
CA GLY A 26 -40.19 70.08 -35.52
C GLY A 26 -39.33 69.38 -36.58
N LEU A 27 -38.62 70.16 -37.41
CA LEU A 27 -37.69 69.63 -38.41
C LEU A 27 -36.57 68.80 -37.76
N SER A 28 -36.00 69.26 -36.64
CA SER A 28 -34.99 68.51 -35.90
C SER A 28 -35.48 67.12 -35.48
N VAL A 29 -36.67 67.05 -34.88
CA VAL A 29 -37.28 65.80 -34.41
C VAL A 29 -37.58 64.86 -35.56
N VAL A 30 -38.11 65.39 -36.67
CA VAL A 30 -38.44 64.58 -37.86
C VAL A 30 -37.18 64.04 -38.54
N TYR A 31 -36.13 64.84 -38.70
CA TYR A 31 -34.86 64.36 -39.26
C TYR A 31 -34.22 63.28 -38.38
N ARG A 32 -34.27 63.40 -37.04
CA ARG A 32 -33.84 62.32 -36.13
C ARG A 32 -34.63 61.04 -36.38
N ASN A 33 -35.96 61.11 -36.41
CA ASN A 33 -36.81 59.92 -36.58
C ASN A 33 -36.60 59.24 -37.94
N ILE A 34 -36.41 60.02 -39.01
CA ILE A 34 -36.00 59.49 -40.32
C ILE A 34 -34.65 58.78 -40.23
N GLY A 35 -33.68 59.36 -39.54
CA GLY A 35 -32.37 58.74 -39.32
C GLY A 35 -32.49 57.37 -38.64
N THR A 36 -33.26 57.29 -37.56
CA THR A 36 -33.52 56.02 -36.86
C THR A 36 -34.23 55.00 -37.76
N ALA A 37 -35.22 55.43 -38.55
CA ALA A 37 -35.90 54.56 -39.50
C ALA A 37 -34.93 54.03 -40.58
N TYR A 38 -34.07 54.88 -41.14
CA TYR A 38 -33.04 54.45 -42.10
C TYR A 38 -32.03 53.48 -41.49
N ARG A 39 -31.64 53.67 -40.22
CA ARG A 39 -30.76 52.74 -39.51
C ARG A 39 -31.42 51.36 -39.37
N ASN A 40 -32.68 51.31 -38.96
CA ASN A 40 -33.42 50.05 -38.83
C ASN A 40 -33.59 49.32 -40.17
N GLU A 41 -33.68 50.08 -41.27
CA GLU A 41 -33.65 49.58 -42.65
C GLU A 41 -32.24 49.21 -43.15
N LYS A 42 -31.21 49.31 -42.29
CA LYS A 42 -29.78 49.11 -42.62
C LYS A 42 -29.24 50.05 -43.71
N LYS A 43 -29.93 51.16 -43.99
CA LYS A 43 -29.52 52.22 -44.93
C LYS A 43 -28.64 53.24 -44.18
N ILE A 44 -27.45 52.80 -43.74
CA ILE A 44 -26.65 53.52 -42.74
C ILE A 44 -26.19 54.92 -43.21
N ASP A 45 -25.82 55.10 -44.48
CA ASP A 45 -25.40 56.42 -44.97
C ASP A 45 -26.55 57.44 -44.99
N SER A 46 -27.76 56.99 -45.32
CA SER A 46 -28.98 57.80 -45.23
C SER A 46 -29.33 58.15 -43.79
N ALA A 47 -29.04 57.24 -42.84
CA ALA A 47 -29.21 57.50 -41.42
C ALA A 47 -28.26 58.61 -40.96
N PHE A 48 -26.97 58.50 -41.26
CA PHE A 48 -25.96 59.54 -40.97
C PHE A 48 -26.36 60.89 -41.55
N LEU A 49 -26.74 60.94 -42.83
CA LEU A 49 -27.16 62.19 -43.48
C LEU A 49 -28.33 62.86 -42.73
N SER A 50 -29.28 62.06 -42.25
CA SER A 50 -30.45 62.56 -41.51
C SER A 50 -30.06 63.07 -40.12
N PHE A 51 -29.18 62.36 -39.42
CA PHE A 51 -28.64 62.82 -38.13
C PHE A 51 -27.80 64.10 -38.26
N THR A 52 -26.99 64.23 -39.29
CA THR A 52 -26.22 65.45 -39.60
C THR A 52 -27.12 66.65 -39.84
N LYS A 53 -28.31 66.46 -40.44
CA LYS A 53 -29.32 67.52 -40.60
C LYS A 53 -30.03 67.86 -39.29
N ALA A 54 -30.33 66.86 -38.46
CA ALA A 54 -31.03 67.04 -37.19
C ALA A 54 -30.19 67.75 -36.12
N TYR A 55 -28.89 67.46 -36.06
CA TYR A 55 -27.98 67.87 -34.99
C TYR A 55 -27.86 69.40 -34.80
N PRO A 56 -27.55 70.22 -35.82
CA PRO A 56 -27.43 71.67 -35.64
C PRO A 56 -28.77 72.30 -35.23
N LEU A 57 -29.89 71.78 -35.73
CA LEU A 57 -31.22 72.24 -35.32
C LEU A 57 -31.46 71.93 -33.84
N ALA A 58 -31.11 70.73 -33.36
CA ALA A 58 -31.27 70.37 -31.96
C ALA A 58 -30.42 71.23 -31.01
N ILE A 59 -29.20 71.58 -31.42
CA ILE A 59 -28.31 72.50 -30.68
C ILE A 59 -28.92 73.89 -30.56
N ASN A 60 -29.49 74.41 -31.65
CA ASN A 60 -30.06 75.77 -31.65
C ASN A 60 -31.19 75.95 -30.63
N PHE A 61 -31.91 74.87 -30.30
CA PHE A 61 -32.99 74.87 -29.31
C PHE A 61 -32.56 74.39 -27.91
N ASP A 62 -31.28 74.08 -27.70
CA ASP A 62 -30.75 73.49 -26.46
C ASP A 62 -31.53 72.24 -26.01
N ASP A 63 -32.01 71.44 -26.98
CA ASP A 63 -32.79 70.23 -26.71
C ASP A 63 -31.85 69.07 -26.34
N ALA A 64 -31.48 69.02 -25.06
CA ALA A 64 -30.56 68.02 -24.51
C ALA A 64 -30.99 66.57 -24.81
N TYR A 65 -32.30 66.29 -24.83
CA TYR A 65 -32.81 64.94 -25.07
C TYR A 65 -32.67 64.55 -26.55
N ASN A 66 -33.02 65.45 -27.45
CA ASN A 66 -32.88 65.20 -28.88
C ASN A 66 -31.41 65.14 -29.31
N ILE A 67 -30.54 66.00 -28.74
CA ILE A 67 -29.08 65.91 -28.92
C ILE A 67 -28.56 64.54 -28.46
N TYR A 68 -28.99 64.06 -27.29
CA TYR A 68 -28.64 62.74 -26.77
C TYR A 68 -29.06 61.63 -27.74
N LEU A 69 -30.31 61.61 -28.20
CA LEU A 69 -30.81 60.56 -29.09
C LEU A 69 -30.10 60.56 -30.46
N ILE A 70 -29.80 61.74 -31.01
CA ILE A 70 -29.06 61.87 -32.27
C ILE A 70 -27.65 61.28 -32.10
N LYS A 71 -26.93 61.65 -31.03
CA LYS A 71 -25.59 61.12 -30.74
C LYS A 71 -25.61 59.61 -30.47
N LEU A 72 -26.57 59.12 -29.68
CA LEU A 72 -26.76 57.70 -29.42
C LEU A 72 -26.95 56.90 -30.72
N ASN A 73 -27.88 57.31 -31.58
CA ASN A 73 -28.12 56.61 -32.84
C ASN A 73 -26.94 56.73 -33.81
N THR A 74 -26.21 57.85 -33.78
CA THR A 74 -24.97 58.02 -34.56
C THR A 74 -23.89 57.03 -34.10
N ALA A 75 -23.71 56.84 -32.80
CA ALA A 75 -22.78 55.84 -32.25
C ALA A 75 -23.19 54.41 -32.66
N LEU A 76 -24.48 54.10 -32.63
CA LEU A 76 -24.99 52.80 -33.08
C LEU A 76 -24.79 52.60 -34.59
N CYS A 77 -24.88 53.64 -35.43
CA CYS A 77 -24.51 53.54 -36.84
C CYS A 77 -23.02 53.21 -37.04
N PHE A 78 -22.13 53.70 -36.17
CA PHE A 78 -20.72 53.30 -36.19
C PHE A 78 -20.53 51.84 -35.76
N ASN A 79 -21.27 51.35 -34.76
CA ASN A 79 -21.30 49.92 -34.45
C ASN A 79 -21.77 49.08 -35.64
N ASP A 80 -22.84 49.50 -36.34
CA ASP A 80 -23.37 48.80 -37.51
C ASP A 80 -22.34 48.76 -38.67
N LYS A 81 -21.47 49.78 -38.77
CA LYS A 81 -20.31 49.82 -39.69
C LYS A 81 -19.07 49.09 -39.18
N GLN A 82 -19.10 48.54 -37.97
CA GLN A 82 -17.96 47.92 -37.28
C GLN A 82 -16.80 48.90 -37.00
N GLU A 83 -17.08 50.20 -36.93
CA GLU A 83 -16.14 51.25 -36.55
C GLU A 83 -16.23 51.52 -35.04
N TYR A 84 -15.92 50.49 -34.24
CA TYR A 84 -16.24 50.42 -32.81
C TYR A 84 -15.53 51.49 -31.96
N GLU A 85 -14.30 51.88 -32.32
CA GLU A 85 -13.55 52.92 -31.61
C GLU A 85 -14.22 54.29 -31.73
N LYS A 86 -14.76 54.62 -32.91
CA LYS A 86 -15.52 55.87 -33.13
C LYS A 86 -16.85 55.85 -32.39
N ALA A 87 -17.52 54.69 -32.35
CA ALA A 87 -18.72 54.52 -31.55
C ALA A 87 -18.43 54.77 -30.06
N LEU A 88 -17.34 54.22 -29.53
CA LEU A 88 -16.91 54.42 -28.14
C LEU A 88 -16.56 55.86 -27.81
N GLU A 89 -15.95 56.61 -28.74
CA GLU A 89 -15.70 58.05 -28.56
C GLU A 89 -17.01 58.82 -28.34
N ILE A 90 -18.03 58.53 -29.16
CA ILE A 90 -19.34 59.16 -29.00
C ILE A 90 -20.01 58.69 -27.71
N PHE A 91 -19.99 57.39 -27.39
CA PHE A 91 -20.57 56.87 -26.14
C PHE A 91 -19.93 57.49 -24.89
N LYS A 92 -18.62 57.78 -24.91
CA LYS A 92 -17.93 58.49 -23.82
C LYS A 92 -18.36 59.95 -23.69
N SER A 93 -18.74 60.59 -24.81
CA SER A 93 -19.23 61.97 -24.83
C SER A 93 -20.67 62.12 -24.31
N LEU A 94 -21.41 61.01 -24.18
CA LEU A 94 -22.76 61.00 -23.63
C LEU A 94 -22.68 60.96 -22.10
N ASN A 95 -23.35 61.89 -21.43
CA ASN A 95 -23.39 61.93 -19.97
C ASN A 95 -24.39 60.90 -19.44
N ASP A 96 -23.88 59.87 -18.75
CA ASP A 96 -24.68 58.78 -18.16
C ASP A 96 -25.78 59.32 -17.20
N SER A 97 -25.56 60.47 -16.53
CA SER A 97 -26.46 60.96 -15.48
C SER A 97 -27.79 61.53 -15.95
N VAL A 98 -27.89 61.95 -17.22
CA VAL A 98 -29.05 62.74 -17.69
C VAL A 98 -30.27 61.85 -17.95
N TYR A 99 -30.09 60.57 -18.28
CA TYR A 99 -31.18 59.71 -18.75
C TYR A 99 -31.10 58.24 -18.27
N ASN A 100 -30.51 58.01 -17.09
CA ASN A 100 -30.30 56.69 -16.47
C ASN A 100 -31.57 55.81 -16.31
N ASP A 101 -32.77 56.35 -16.51
CA ASP A 101 -34.04 55.62 -16.43
C ASP A 101 -34.95 55.76 -17.68
N GLY A 102 -34.39 56.29 -18.78
CA GLY A 102 -35.12 56.51 -20.03
C GLY A 102 -35.52 55.22 -20.76
N SER A 103 -36.47 55.33 -21.70
CA SER A 103 -36.84 54.25 -22.62
C SER A 103 -35.61 53.66 -23.33
N ASP A 104 -34.69 54.54 -23.74
CA ASP A 104 -33.54 54.26 -24.61
C ASP A 104 -32.25 53.92 -23.86
N PHE A 105 -32.25 54.00 -22.52
CA PHE A 105 -31.10 53.63 -21.68
C PHE A 105 -30.58 52.19 -21.94
N PRO A 106 -31.43 51.15 -22.09
CA PRO A 106 -30.96 49.81 -22.44
C PRO A 106 -30.23 49.77 -23.79
N LEU A 107 -30.65 50.57 -24.77
CA LEU A 107 -30.02 50.61 -26.09
C LEU A 107 -28.63 51.24 -26.03
N PHE A 108 -28.43 52.25 -25.18
CA PHE A 108 -27.12 52.83 -24.90
C PHE A 108 -26.16 51.83 -24.25
N ILE A 109 -26.60 51.16 -23.18
CA ILE A 109 -25.80 50.12 -22.50
C ILE A 109 -25.46 48.98 -23.46
N LEU A 110 -26.43 48.54 -24.26
CA LEU A 110 -26.25 47.52 -25.28
C LEU A 110 -25.22 47.94 -26.35
N GLY A 111 -25.31 49.17 -26.84
CA GLY A 111 -24.37 49.73 -27.81
C GLY A 111 -22.94 49.79 -27.29
N LYS A 112 -22.74 50.16 -26.01
CA LYS A 112 -21.42 50.08 -25.35
C LYS A 112 -20.93 48.64 -25.27
N GLY A 113 -21.80 47.70 -24.86
CA GLY A 113 -21.47 46.28 -24.82
C GLY A 113 -21.04 45.72 -26.17
N GLU A 114 -21.75 46.08 -27.25
CA GLU A 114 -21.40 45.72 -28.62
C GLU A 114 -20.06 46.31 -29.06
N ALA A 115 -19.82 47.60 -28.79
CA ALA A 115 -18.59 48.26 -29.19
C ALA A 115 -17.36 47.68 -28.47
N TYR A 116 -17.47 47.44 -27.15
CA TYR A 116 -16.41 46.78 -26.38
C TYR A 116 -16.17 45.33 -26.82
N LEU A 117 -17.24 44.61 -27.19
CA LEU A 117 -17.10 43.28 -27.79
C LEU A 117 -16.38 43.36 -29.15
N GLY A 118 -16.72 44.34 -29.98
CA GLY A 118 -16.11 44.57 -31.30
C GLY A 118 -14.61 44.82 -31.26
N ILE A 119 -14.12 45.57 -30.27
CA ILE A 119 -12.68 45.78 -30.03
C ILE A 119 -12.03 44.65 -29.21
N LYS A 120 -12.74 43.54 -28.97
CA LYS A 120 -12.30 42.37 -28.19
C LYS A 120 -11.90 42.66 -26.75
N ASN A 121 -12.44 43.73 -26.16
CA ASN A 121 -12.31 43.98 -24.73
C ASN A 121 -13.39 43.21 -23.96
N TYR A 122 -13.21 41.89 -23.87
CA TYR A 122 -14.18 40.97 -23.28
C TYR A 122 -14.53 41.31 -21.82
N SER A 123 -13.54 41.75 -21.04
CA SER A 123 -13.72 42.08 -19.62
C SER A 123 -14.75 43.17 -19.38
N VAL A 124 -14.75 44.21 -20.21
CA VAL A 124 -15.70 45.34 -20.12
C VAL A 124 -16.99 45.03 -20.88
N ALA A 125 -16.89 44.32 -22.01
CA ALA A 125 -18.04 43.95 -22.83
C ALA A 125 -19.07 43.14 -22.02
N ILE A 126 -18.63 42.13 -21.27
CA ILE A 126 -19.55 41.26 -20.52
C ILE A 126 -20.32 42.01 -19.44
N SER A 127 -19.69 42.98 -18.78
CA SER A 127 -20.34 43.80 -17.75
C SER A 127 -21.50 44.60 -18.35
N TYR A 128 -21.29 45.25 -19.49
CA TYR A 128 -22.35 46.00 -20.18
C TYR A 128 -23.44 45.07 -20.76
N LEU A 129 -23.07 43.92 -21.33
CA LEU A 129 -24.05 42.97 -21.86
C LEU A 129 -24.92 42.34 -20.75
N GLN A 130 -24.35 42.05 -19.59
CA GLN A 130 -25.10 41.57 -18.41
C GLN A 130 -26.02 42.66 -17.86
N GLN A 131 -25.54 43.90 -17.79
CA GLN A 131 -26.36 45.05 -17.40
C GLN A 131 -27.52 45.26 -18.39
N ALA A 132 -27.28 45.18 -19.69
CA ALA A 132 -28.34 45.25 -20.69
C ALA A 132 -29.34 44.08 -20.52
N SER A 133 -28.86 42.88 -20.17
CA SER A 133 -29.73 41.72 -19.93
C SER A 133 -30.66 41.90 -18.74
N SER A 134 -30.23 42.57 -17.67
CA SER A 134 -31.10 42.82 -16.51
C SER A 134 -32.15 43.91 -16.80
N LEU A 135 -31.79 44.92 -17.60
CA LEU A 135 -32.68 46.03 -17.99
C LEU A 135 -33.79 45.62 -18.98
N THR A 136 -33.59 44.52 -19.70
CA THR A 136 -34.46 44.07 -20.81
C THR A 136 -35.47 42.99 -20.42
N TYR A 137 -35.48 42.56 -19.14
CA TYR A 137 -36.44 41.59 -18.60
C TYR A 137 -37.87 42.16 -18.42
N LYS A 138 -38.07 43.48 -18.57
CA LYS A 138 -39.39 44.12 -18.45
C LYS A 138 -40.24 43.86 -19.73
N PRO A 139 -41.55 43.52 -19.61
CA PRO A 139 -42.42 43.21 -20.76
C PRO A 139 -42.46 44.26 -21.86
N SER A 140 -42.27 45.54 -21.52
CA SER A 140 -42.26 46.68 -22.46
C SER A 140 -40.98 46.78 -23.31
N LYS A 141 -39.97 45.95 -23.07
CA LYS A 141 -38.63 46.07 -23.67
C LYS A 141 -38.12 44.78 -24.32
N ILE A 142 -39.03 43.86 -24.65
CA ILE A 142 -38.72 42.52 -25.17
C ILE A 142 -37.91 42.54 -26.49
N GLU A 143 -38.03 43.62 -27.27
CA GLU A 143 -37.28 43.82 -28.52
C GLU A 143 -35.76 43.85 -28.31
N TYR A 144 -35.30 44.39 -27.17
CA TYR A 144 -33.89 44.47 -26.83
C TYR A 144 -33.33 43.16 -26.28
N ALA A 145 -34.18 42.34 -25.64
CA ALA A 145 -33.78 41.06 -25.08
C ALA A 145 -33.23 40.11 -26.16
N GLY A 146 -33.76 40.19 -27.38
CA GLY A 146 -33.26 39.44 -28.51
C GLY A 146 -31.82 39.87 -28.88
N ILE A 147 -31.59 41.17 -29.04
CA ILE A 147 -30.27 41.72 -29.40
C ILE A 147 -29.22 41.41 -28.31
N VAL A 148 -29.59 41.52 -27.03
CA VAL A 148 -28.73 41.13 -25.90
C VAL A 148 -28.30 39.67 -26.02
N ASN A 149 -29.25 38.76 -26.24
CA ASN A 149 -28.95 37.33 -26.35
C ASN A 149 -28.09 37.02 -27.58
N LYS A 150 -28.25 37.75 -28.69
CA LYS A 150 -27.35 37.63 -29.86
C LYS A 150 -25.92 38.04 -29.51
N LEU A 151 -25.73 39.15 -28.81
CA LEU A 151 -24.39 39.64 -28.44
C LEU A 151 -23.74 38.78 -27.34
N LEU A 152 -24.51 38.30 -26.36
CA LEU A 152 -24.02 37.34 -25.36
C LEU A 152 -23.61 36.01 -26.01
N SER A 153 -24.38 35.54 -27.00
CA SER A 153 -24.01 34.37 -27.77
C SER A 153 -22.67 34.55 -28.47
N LYS A 154 -22.49 35.69 -29.18
CA LYS A 154 -21.22 36.05 -29.84
C LYS A 154 -20.07 36.15 -28.84
N TYR A 155 -20.28 36.80 -27.70
CA TYR A 155 -19.29 36.90 -26.63
C TYR A 155 -18.81 35.52 -26.19
N TYR A 156 -19.74 34.63 -25.84
CA TYR A 156 -19.36 33.30 -25.36
C TYR A 156 -18.75 32.42 -26.45
N GLU A 157 -19.09 32.63 -27.73
CA GLU A 157 -18.42 31.96 -28.84
C GLU A 157 -16.96 32.44 -28.97
N GLU A 158 -16.71 33.76 -28.91
CA GLU A 158 -15.36 34.33 -29.01
C GLU A 158 -14.49 34.04 -27.78
N THR A 159 -15.09 33.72 -26.62
CA THR A 159 -14.39 33.28 -25.41
C THR A 159 -14.40 31.75 -25.21
N ASP A 160 -14.64 30.97 -26.26
CA ASP A 160 -14.63 29.49 -26.27
C ASP A 160 -15.61 28.81 -25.29
N ASN A 161 -16.64 29.51 -24.82
CA ASN A 161 -17.72 28.96 -23.99
C ASN A 161 -18.92 28.57 -24.86
N TYR A 162 -18.75 27.54 -25.68
CA TYR A 162 -19.75 27.10 -26.66
C TYR A 162 -21.09 26.69 -26.06
N LYS A 163 -21.12 26.28 -24.78
CA LYS A 163 -22.36 25.94 -24.07
C LYS A 163 -23.24 27.18 -23.87
N LEU A 164 -22.69 28.21 -23.22
CA LEU A 164 -23.43 29.45 -22.99
C LEU A 164 -23.69 30.19 -24.30
N ALA A 165 -22.76 30.10 -25.27
CA ALA A 165 -22.96 30.64 -26.62
C ALA A 165 -24.22 30.05 -27.27
N PHE A 166 -24.38 28.73 -27.20
CA PHE A 166 -25.54 28.01 -27.74
C PHE A 166 -26.84 28.34 -26.99
N GLU A 167 -26.80 28.38 -25.65
CA GLU A 167 -27.97 28.72 -24.82
C GLU A 167 -28.51 30.12 -25.14
N HIS A 168 -27.63 31.12 -25.22
CA HIS A 168 -28.02 32.48 -25.58
C HIS A 168 -28.47 32.58 -27.03
N PHE A 169 -27.86 31.84 -27.96
CA PHE A 169 -28.32 31.79 -29.35
C PHE A 169 -29.75 31.25 -29.46
N LYS A 170 -30.07 30.20 -28.70
CA LYS A 170 -31.42 29.61 -28.64
C LYS A 170 -32.45 30.61 -28.13
N LYS A 171 -32.10 31.38 -27.08
CA LYS A 171 -32.95 32.46 -26.54
C LYS A 171 -33.17 33.57 -27.57
N TYR A 172 -32.12 33.99 -28.28
CA TYR A 172 -32.23 34.95 -29.38
C TYR A 172 -33.20 34.45 -30.46
N LYS A 173 -33.04 33.20 -30.92
CA LYS A 173 -33.91 32.61 -31.95
C LYS A 173 -35.38 32.55 -31.51
N ALA A 174 -35.64 32.10 -30.28
CA ALA A 174 -36.99 32.01 -29.74
C ALA A 174 -37.75 33.36 -29.73
N LEU A 175 -37.03 34.48 -29.63
CA LEU A 175 -37.62 35.83 -29.65
C LEU A 175 -37.89 36.38 -31.06
N TYR A 176 -37.27 35.81 -32.11
CA TYR A 176 -37.39 36.29 -33.51
C TYR A 176 -38.09 35.31 -34.46
N ASP A 177 -38.45 34.12 -34.00
CA ASP A 177 -39.00 33.02 -34.82
C ASP A 177 -40.44 33.23 -35.37
N SER A 178 -40.99 34.45 -35.34
CA SER A 178 -42.21 34.78 -36.09
C SER A 178 -41.97 35.19 -37.55
N GLN A 179 -40.73 35.48 -38.00
CA GLN A 179 -40.48 35.97 -39.38
C GLN A 179 -39.16 35.54 -40.07
N TYR A 180 -38.28 34.71 -39.49
CA TYR A 180 -36.90 34.54 -40.00
C TYR A 180 -36.37 33.08 -40.00
N VAL A 181 -37.15 32.14 -40.52
CA VAL A 181 -36.99 30.70 -40.19
C VAL A 181 -35.89 29.94 -40.98
N GLU A 182 -35.39 30.42 -42.13
CA GLU A 182 -34.53 29.56 -42.97
C GLU A 182 -33.00 29.81 -42.86
N SER A 183 -32.56 31.06 -42.72
CA SER A 183 -31.12 31.38 -42.72
C SER A 183 -30.38 31.06 -41.41
N ASN A 184 -31.09 31.02 -40.28
CA ASN A 184 -30.46 30.92 -38.95
C ASN A 184 -30.38 29.50 -38.40
N THR A 185 -31.09 28.52 -38.98
CA THR A 185 -31.06 27.12 -38.53
C THR A 185 -29.67 26.50 -38.71
N LYS A 186 -28.96 26.82 -39.81
CA LYS A 186 -27.58 26.38 -40.04
C LYS A 186 -26.60 26.84 -38.95
N ASN A 187 -26.79 28.04 -38.39
CA ASN A 187 -25.94 28.56 -37.32
C ASN A 187 -26.20 27.87 -35.98
N VAL A 188 -27.47 27.45 -35.72
CA VAL A 188 -27.81 26.62 -34.54
C VAL A 188 -27.06 25.30 -34.62
N ASP A 189 -27.12 24.63 -35.77
CA ASP A 189 -26.53 23.32 -35.97
C ASP A 189 -25.00 23.38 -35.91
N ALA A 190 -24.39 24.45 -36.45
CA ALA A 190 -22.95 24.69 -36.35
C ALA A 190 -22.50 24.88 -34.89
N LEU A 191 -23.19 25.73 -34.12
CA LEU A 191 -22.88 25.94 -32.69
C LEU A 191 -23.13 24.67 -31.85
N ALA A 192 -24.22 23.94 -32.12
CA ALA A 192 -24.50 22.66 -31.48
C ALA A 192 -23.41 21.61 -31.79
N THR A 193 -22.91 21.59 -33.03
CA THR A 193 -21.81 20.72 -33.43
C THR A 193 -20.53 21.08 -32.68
N LYS A 194 -20.14 22.37 -32.64
CA LYS A 194 -18.97 22.82 -31.87
C LYS A 194 -19.06 22.46 -30.39
N TYR A 195 -20.23 22.68 -29.76
CA TYR A 195 -20.48 22.28 -28.38
C TYR A 195 -20.26 20.77 -28.16
N LYS A 196 -20.89 19.93 -28.98
CA LYS A 196 -20.75 18.46 -28.89
C LYS A 196 -19.31 18.00 -29.14
N THR A 197 -18.59 18.63 -30.06
CA THR A 197 -17.17 18.33 -30.31
C THR A 197 -16.32 18.64 -29.08
N LYS A 198 -16.53 19.80 -28.45
CA LYS A 198 -15.79 20.19 -27.24
C LYS A 198 -16.05 19.25 -26.06
N GLU A 199 -17.31 18.82 -25.90
CA GLU A 199 -17.71 17.84 -24.88
C GLU A 199 -16.98 16.50 -25.09
N LYS A 200 -16.96 15.99 -26.32
CA LYS A 200 -16.21 14.77 -26.66
C LYS A 200 -14.71 14.89 -26.47
N GLU A 201 -14.10 16.04 -26.80
CA GLU A 201 -12.68 16.28 -26.54
C GLU A 201 -12.35 16.21 -25.05
N GLN A 202 -13.21 16.77 -24.20
CA GLN A 202 -13.06 16.70 -22.74
C GLN A 202 -13.22 15.27 -22.22
N GLU A 203 -14.18 14.52 -22.75
CA GLU A 203 -14.38 13.10 -22.41
C GLU A 203 -13.16 12.24 -22.80
N ILE A 204 -12.62 12.43 -24.02
CA ILE A 204 -11.40 11.74 -24.47
C ILE A 204 -10.19 12.11 -23.59
N ALA A 205 -10.05 13.38 -23.23
CA ALA A 205 -8.98 13.82 -22.34
C ALA A 205 -9.08 13.18 -20.95
N LEU A 206 -10.29 13.08 -20.41
CA LEU A 206 -10.55 12.39 -19.14
C LEU A 206 -10.23 10.90 -19.23
N LEU A 207 -10.72 10.21 -20.26
CA LEU A 207 -10.45 8.79 -20.49
C LEU A 207 -8.96 8.50 -20.65
N ASN A 208 -8.22 9.35 -21.36
CA ASN A 208 -6.76 9.24 -21.48
C ASN A 208 -6.06 9.39 -20.13
N LYS A 209 -6.52 10.33 -19.28
CA LYS A 209 -5.98 10.52 -17.93
C LYS A 209 -6.28 9.31 -17.04
N GLU A 210 -7.48 8.75 -17.11
CA GLU A 210 -7.84 7.52 -16.39
C GLU A 210 -7.01 6.32 -16.86
N SER A 211 -6.75 6.20 -18.17
CA SER A 211 -5.89 5.15 -18.71
C SER A 211 -4.45 5.27 -18.21
N GLN A 212 -3.87 6.46 -18.22
CA GLN A 212 -2.52 6.71 -17.68
C GLN A 212 -2.43 6.35 -16.19
N LEU A 213 -3.47 6.67 -15.41
CA LEU A 213 -3.52 6.37 -13.99
C LEU A 213 -3.60 4.86 -13.74
N LYS A 214 -4.38 4.12 -14.54
CA LYS A 214 -4.39 2.65 -14.52
C LYS A 214 -3.03 2.06 -14.86
N ASP A 215 -2.33 2.60 -15.87
CA ASP A 215 -0.99 2.12 -16.25
C ASP A 215 0.04 2.33 -15.13
N LEU A 216 -0.03 3.47 -14.43
CA LEU A 216 0.80 3.73 -13.25
C LEU A 216 0.51 2.74 -12.12
N GLN A 217 -0.77 2.49 -11.82
CA GLN A 217 -1.17 1.48 -10.82
C GLN A 217 -0.70 0.07 -11.18
N ILE A 218 -0.77 -0.31 -12.46
CA ILE A 218 -0.25 -1.60 -12.93
C ILE A 218 1.27 -1.67 -12.73
N LYS A 219 1.99 -0.58 -13.02
CA LYS A 219 3.44 -0.51 -12.82
C LYS A 219 3.83 -0.64 -11.35
N GLU A 220 3.10 0.01 -10.45
CA GLU A 220 3.29 -0.13 -9.00
C GLU A 220 3.03 -1.56 -8.53
N LYS A 221 1.92 -2.17 -8.94
CA LYS A 221 1.63 -3.58 -8.62
C LYS A 221 2.71 -4.53 -9.12
N LYS A 222 3.24 -4.31 -10.33
CA LYS A 222 4.37 -5.09 -10.87
C LYS A 222 5.63 -4.93 -10.03
N ARG A 223 5.94 -3.71 -9.58
CA ARG A 223 7.10 -3.46 -8.68
C ARG A 223 6.94 -4.24 -7.37
N THR A 224 5.75 -4.21 -6.76
CA THR A 224 5.47 -4.93 -5.52
C THR A 224 5.61 -6.45 -5.71
N ILE A 225 5.05 -7.01 -6.79
CA ILE A 225 5.20 -8.43 -7.10
C ILE A 225 6.68 -8.79 -7.29
N LEU A 226 7.45 -7.99 -8.02
CA LEU A 226 8.88 -8.22 -8.25
C LEU A 226 9.66 -8.27 -6.92
N LEU A 227 9.45 -7.28 -6.04
CA LEU A 227 10.12 -7.23 -4.74
C LEU A 227 9.77 -8.45 -3.87
N ASN A 228 8.50 -8.87 -3.87
CA ASN A 228 8.07 -10.06 -3.14
C ASN A 228 8.73 -11.34 -3.69
N THR A 229 8.83 -11.48 -5.02
CA THR A 229 9.49 -12.64 -5.63
C THR A 229 10.98 -12.69 -5.31
N LEU A 230 11.68 -11.55 -5.33
CA LEU A 230 13.09 -11.47 -4.93
C LEU A 230 13.30 -11.82 -3.46
N GLY A 231 12.40 -11.33 -2.59
CA GLY A 231 12.41 -11.66 -1.17
C GLY A 231 12.26 -13.16 -0.92
N LEU A 232 11.33 -13.82 -1.62
CA LEU A 232 11.12 -15.26 -1.50
C LEU A 232 12.37 -16.05 -1.92
N ILE A 233 12.97 -15.70 -3.06
CA ILE A 233 14.20 -16.34 -3.57
C ILE A 233 15.34 -16.21 -2.54
N LEU A 234 15.52 -15.03 -1.95
CA LEU A 234 16.55 -14.80 -0.94
C LEU A 234 16.36 -15.70 0.29
N VAL A 235 15.12 -15.84 0.77
CA VAL A 235 14.79 -16.74 1.88
C VAL A 235 15.14 -18.19 1.54
N THR A 236 14.84 -18.63 0.31
CA THR A 236 15.16 -19.99 -0.13
C THR A 236 16.67 -20.26 -0.17
N ILE A 237 17.45 -19.29 -0.67
CA ILE A 237 18.93 -19.39 -0.73
C ILE A 237 19.52 -19.48 0.68
N VAL A 238 19.06 -18.63 1.60
CA VAL A 238 19.55 -18.63 2.99
C VAL A 238 19.22 -19.95 3.68
N ALA A 239 17.99 -20.47 3.51
CA ALA A 239 17.60 -21.76 4.07
C ALA A 239 18.45 -22.92 3.52
N GLY A 240 18.69 -22.93 2.20
CA GLY A 240 19.56 -23.93 1.56
C GLY A 240 21.01 -23.87 2.06
N GLY A 241 21.55 -22.67 2.27
CA GLY A 241 22.90 -22.48 2.83
C GLY A 241 23.03 -23.03 4.25
N ILE A 242 22.03 -22.81 5.10
CA ILE A 242 22.01 -23.34 6.47
C ILE A 242 21.97 -24.88 6.46
N LEU A 243 21.12 -25.47 5.62
CA LEU A 243 21.01 -26.93 5.48
C LEU A 243 22.30 -27.57 4.96
N TYR A 244 22.97 -26.92 4.00
CA TYR A 244 24.25 -27.39 3.47
C TYR A 244 25.34 -27.44 4.54
N LEU A 245 25.43 -26.41 5.38
CA LEU A 245 26.40 -26.37 6.48
C LEU A 245 26.13 -27.46 7.52
N TYR A 246 24.86 -27.76 7.81
CA TYR A 246 24.49 -28.80 8.78
C TYR A 246 24.89 -30.22 8.34
N ARG A 247 24.96 -30.49 7.03
CA ARG A 247 25.24 -31.84 6.50
C ARG A 247 26.73 -32.22 6.52
N LYS A 248 27.66 -31.27 6.74
CA LYS A 248 29.09 -31.47 6.45
C LYS A 248 29.94 -32.01 7.60
N ASP A 249 29.38 -32.27 8.78
CA ASP A 249 30.15 -32.58 10.00
C ASP A 249 30.51 -34.07 10.25
N GLU A 250 30.34 -34.98 9.28
CA GLU A 250 30.52 -36.45 9.52
C GLU A 250 31.92 -37.12 9.34
N PRO A 251 33.00 -36.55 8.73
CA PRO A 251 34.20 -37.35 8.45
C PRO A 251 35.33 -37.38 9.52
N PHE A 252 35.12 -36.92 10.77
CA PHE A 252 36.22 -36.78 11.77
C PHE A 252 36.30 -37.85 12.86
N ILE A 253 35.44 -38.88 12.84
CA ILE A 253 35.20 -39.77 14.00
C ILE A 253 36.43 -40.60 14.43
N ALA A 254 37.24 -41.13 13.51
CA ALA A 254 38.37 -41.99 13.87
C ALA A 254 39.55 -41.24 14.53
N MET A 255 39.87 -40.04 14.03
CA MET A 255 40.89 -39.17 14.64
C MET A 255 40.42 -38.61 15.99
N ASP A 256 39.13 -38.31 16.10
CA ASP A 256 38.52 -37.85 17.34
C ASP A 256 38.56 -38.95 18.43
N ILE A 257 38.27 -40.22 18.08
CA ILE A 257 38.43 -41.36 19.00
C ILE A 257 39.90 -41.53 19.43
N GLU A 258 40.85 -41.44 18.50
CA GLU A 258 42.27 -41.60 18.83
C GLU A 258 42.74 -40.54 19.83
N GLN A 259 42.39 -39.27 19.57
CA GLN A 259 42.73 -38.16 20.46
C GLN A 259 42.05 -38.31 21.83
N THR A 260 40.79 -38.74 21.84
CA THR A 260 40.04 -39.04 23.05
C THR A 260 40.74 -40.09 23.91
N LEU A 261 41.11 -41.23 23.33
CA LEU A 261 41.68 -42.36 24.08
C LEU A 261 43.06 -42.02 24.66
N ASN A 262 43.90 -41.33 23.88
CA ASN A 262 45.22 -40.88 24.34
C ASN A 262 45.14 -39.88 25.51
N ASN A 263 44.05 -39.11 25.63
CA ASN A 263 43.86 -38.15 26.73
C ASN A 263 43.43 -38.81 28.05
N ILE A 264 43.04 -40.09 28.04
CA ILE A 264 42.42 -40.80 29.18
C ILE A 264 43.23 -42.06 29.55
N ASP A 265 44.56 -41.98 29.46
CA ASP A 265 45.53 -43.04 29.83
C ASP A 265 45.38 -44.38 29.06
N PHE A 266 44.63 -44.42 27.96
CA PHE A 266 44.60 -45.54 27.02
C PHE A 266 45.58 -45.31 25.87
N ALA A 267 46.45 -46.28 25.60
CA ALA A 267 47.33 -46.23 24.43
C ALA A 267 46.62 -46.83 23.20
N VAL A 268 46.50 -46.05 22.13
CA VAL A 268 45.95 -46.55 20.86
C VAL A 268 46.99 -47.43 20.18
N SER A 269 46.76 -48.75 20.19
CA SER A 269 47.71 -49.73 19.63
C SER A 269 47.83 -49.65 18.10
N ALA A 270 46.72 -49.44 17.41
CA ALA A 270 46.65 -49.22 15.96
C ALA A 270 45.25 -48.72 15.56
N ILE A 271 45.16 -48.05 14.41
CA ILE A 271 43.91 -47.74 13.72
C ILE A 271 43.89 -48.55 12.42
N ALA A 272 42.74 -49.16 12.12
CA ALA A 272 42.51 -49.87 10.88
C ALA A 272 41.25 -49.31 10.20
N HIS A 273 41.32 -49.07 8.90
CA HIS A 273 40.22 -48.56 8.10
C HIS A 273 39.55 -49.64 7.25
N THR A 274 40.20 -50.80 7.11
CA THR A 274 39.71 -51.93 6.30
C THR A 274 39.74 -53.25 7.06
N TYR A 275 38.96 -54.23 6.61
CA TYR A 275 38.95 -55.59 7.17
C TYR A 275 40.35 -56.21 7.19
N LYS A 276 41.10 -56.08 6.08
CA LYS A 276 42.45 -56.66 5.95
C LYS A 276 43.44 -56.02 6.91
N GLU A 277 43.39 -54.70 7.07
CA GLU A 277 44.21 -53.98 8.05
C GLU A 277 43.87 -54.41 9.48
N ALA A 278 42.59 -54.53 9.83
CA ALA A 278 42.19 -54.92 11.18
C ALA A 278 42.74 -56.31 11.56
N ILE A 279 42.65 -57.30 10.67
CA ILE A 279 43.21 -58.64 10.91
C ILE A 279 44.75 -58.61 10.97
N GLN A 280 45.41 -57.78 10.16
CA GLN A 280 46.86 -57.61 10.23
C GLN A 280 47.28 -56.98 11.57
N GLN A 281 46.58 -55.95 12.04
CA GLN A 281 46.88 -55.29 13.31
C GLN A 281 46.63 -56.20 14.52
N LEU A 282 45.57 -57.02 14.50
CA LEU A 282 45.31 -58.04 15.55
C LEU A 282 46.40 -59.12 15.62
N ARG A 283 47.13 -59.39 14.53
CA ARG A 283 48.27 -60.34 14.52
C ARG A 283 49.58 -59.69 14.99
N MET A 284 49.78 -58.43 14.65
CA MET A 284 51.03 -57.71 14.90
C MET A 284 51.07 -57.09 16.30
N ASN A 285 49.91 -56.77 16.87
CA ASN A 285 49.77 -56.13 18.17
C ASN A 285 48.89 -56.97 19.12
N THR A 286 48.98 -56.68 20.41
CA THR A 286 48.21 -57.34 21.47
C THR A 286 47.33 -56.33 22.22
N PRO A 287 46.21 -55.88 21.63
CA PRO A 287 45.33 -54.92 22.29
C PRO A 287 44.52 -55.56 23.42
N ASP A 288 44.22 -54.79 24.47
CA ASP A 288 43.40 -55.25 25.61
C ASP A 288 41.89 -55.20 25.34
N ALA A 289 41.46 -54.36 24.38
CA ALA A 289 40.07 -54.24 23.94
C ALA A 289 40.01 -53.65 22.52
N VAL A 290 38.88 -53.83 21.83
CA VAL A 290 38.67 -53.36 20.46
C VAL A 290 37.40 -52.53 20.33
N LEU A 291 37.51 -51.32 19.76
CA LEU A 291 36.36 -50.53 19.28
C LEU A 291 36.16 -50.81 17.79
N LEU A 292 34.94 -51.15 17.40
CA LEU A 292 34.70 -51.71 16.08
C LEU A 292 33.46 -51.09 15.43
N ASP A 293 33.64 -50.40 14.32
CA ASP A 293 32.51 -49.93 13.51
C ASP A 293 31.78 -51.13 12.90
N ILE A 294 30.44 -51.19 13.00
CA ILE A 294 29.67 -52.25 12.35
C ILE A 294 29.74 -52.12 10.82
N ASN A 295 29.67 -50.88 10.32
CA ASN A 295 29.62 -50.61 8.90
C ASN A 295 31.03 -50.27 8.40
N LEU A 296 31.67 -51.24 7.76
CA LEU A 296 32.91 -51.02 6.99
C LEU A 296 32.56 -51.03 5.51
N GLU A 297 33.10 -50.08 4.73
CA GLU A 297 32.92 -50.01 3.27
C GLU A 297 33.81 -51.06 2.54
N ASP A 298 33.71 -52.33 2.94
CA ASP A 298 34.53 -53.46 2.45
C ASP A 298 33.67 -54.69 2.10
N GLU A 299 34.25 -55.71 1.45
CA GLU A 299 33.57 -57.00 1.19
C GLU A 299 33.11 -57.73 2.46
N LYS A 300 33.67 -57.36 3.61
CA LYS A 300 33.38 -57.89 4.94
C LYS A 300 33.19 -56.74 5.93
N ASP A 301 32.22 -56.88 6.81
CA ASP A 301 31.82 -55.83 7.74
C ASP A 301 32.46 -55.99 9.14
N GLY A 302 32.14 -55.08 10.07
CA GLY A 302 32.67 -55.15 11.43
C GLY A 302 32.27 -56.42 12.18
N ILE A 303 31.16 -57.07 11.83
CA ILE A 303 30.70 -58.28 12.50
C ILE A 303 31.58 -59.48 12.10
N ASP A 304 32.07 -59.52 10.87
CA ASP A 304 33.03 -60.54 10.42
C ASP A 304 34.35 -60.47 11.21
N ILE A 305 34.80 -59.27 11.57
CA ILE A 305 35.99 -59.06 12.41
C ILE A 305 35.71 -59.50 13.85
N ALA A 306 34.54 -59.14 14.38
CA ALA A 306 34.11 -59.53 15.71
C ALA A 306 34.05 -61.06 15.91
N GLU A 307 33.64 -61.82 14.89
CA GLU A 307 33.63 -63.28 14.95
C GLU A 307 35.05 -63.86 15.12
N ILE A 308 36.04 -63.28 14.43
CA ILE A 308 37.45 -63.69 14.56
C ILE A 308 38.00 -63.32 15.94
N ILE A 309 37.69 -62.12 16.44
CA ILE A 309 38.10 -61.69 17.79
C ILE A 309 37.53 -62.66 18.82
N HIS A 310 36.25 -63.04 18.69
CA HIS A 310 35.60 -63.96 19.61
C HIS A 310 36.21 -65.37 19.59
N GLN A 311 36.45 -65.94 18.40
CA GLN A 311 36.90 -67.33 18.26
C GLN A 311 38.41 -67.55 18.48
N GLN A 312 39.25 -66.58 18.10
CA GLN A 312 40.70 -66.76 18.07
C GLN A 312 41.43 -65.96 19.17
N TYR A 313 41.05 -64.70 19.38
CA TYR A 313 41.79 -63.78 20.27
C TYR A 313 41.17 -63.65 21.66
N HIS A 314 39.88 -63.94 21.80
CA HIS A 314 39.13 -63.89 23.05
C HIS A 314 39.20 -62.52 23.77
N LEU A 315 39.20 -61.41 23.02
CA LEU A 315 39.26 -60.06 23.59
C LEU A 315 37.86 -59.44 23.79
N PRO A 316 37.67 -58.52 24.76
CA PRO A 316 36.46 -57.72 24.82
C PRO A 316 36.43 -56.71 23.66
N PHE A 317 35.30 -56.60 22.99
CA PHE A 317 35.11 -55.62 21.92
C PHE A 317 33.74 -54.93 22.02
N ILE A 318 33.69 -53.68 21.55
CA ILE A 318 32.50 -52.83 21.59
C ILE A 318 32.20 -52.36 20.18
N PHE A 319 30.95 -52.51 19.76
CA PHE A 319 30.52 -52.02 18.46
C PHE A 319 30.20 -50.53 18.51
N LEU A 320 30.65 -49.78 17.50
CA LEU A 320 30.19 -48.44 17.18
C LEU A 320 29.12 -48.56 16.09
N THR A 321 27.93 -48.00 16.29
CA THR A 321 26.79 -48.19 15.38
C THR A 321 26.04 -46.89 15.09
N SER A 322 25.73 -46.60 13.83
CA SER A 322 24.90 -45.45 13.42
C SER A 322 23.39 -45.75 13.41
N HIS A 323 22.97 -46.82 14.09
CA HIS A 323 21.73 -47.60 13.92
C HIS A 323 21.89 -48.77 12.94
N ALA A 324 21.73 -49.98 13.45
CA ALA A 324 21.76 -51.23 12.71
C ALA A 324 20.34 -51.82 12.67
N ASP A 325 19.93 -52.34 11.52
CA ASP A 325 18.66 -53.05 11.39
C ASP A 325 18.63 -54.31 12.30
N LYS A 326 17.42 -54.85 12.52
CA LYS A 326 17.24 -56.00 13.41
C LYS A 326 18.09 -57.20 13.00
N ALA A 327 18.26 -57.43 11.70
CA ALA A 327 19.06 -58.53 11.17
C ALA A 327 20.55 -58.37 11.51
N THR A 328 21.11 -57.17 11.35
CA THR A 328 22.50 -56.84 11.68
C THR A 328 22.73 -56.90 13.18
N LEU A 329 21.79 -56.39 13.99
CA LEU A 329 21.86 -56.48 15.45
C LEU A 329 21.81 -57.94 15.93
N ASP A 330 20.97 -58.78 15.33
CA ASP A 330 20.89 -60.20 15.68
C ASP A 330 22.12 -60.99 15.22
N ARG A 331 22.79 -60.58 14.14
CA ARG A 331 24.09 -61.12 13.73
C ARG A 331 25.20 -60.68 14.70
N ALA A 332 25.23 -59.40 15.07
CA ALA A 332 26.20 -58.84 16.03
C ALA A 332 26.08 -59.43 17.43
N LYS A 333 24.87 -59.75 17.91
CA LYS A 333 24.68 -60.40 19.22
C LYS A 333 25.37 -61.76 19.33
N LYS A 334 25.47 -62.51 18.21
CA LYS A 334 26.06 -63.86 18.20
C LYS A 334 27.56 -63.85 18.46
N THR A 335 28.25 -62.73 18.17
CA THR A 335 29.69 -62.58 18.41
C THR A 335 30.01 -62.23 19.87
N GLN A 336 28.99 -62.05 20.72
CA GLN A 336 29.11 -61.75 22.15
C GLN A 336 29.94 -60.48 22.46
N PRO A 337 29.58 -59.32 21.90
CA PRO A 337 30.25 -58.06 22.22
C PRO A 337 30.10 -57.71 23.70
N ALA A 338 31.07 -56.95 24.21
CA ALA A 338 31.00 -56.39 25.56
C ALA A 338 30.01 -55.23 25.67
N GLY A 339 29.68 -54.58 24.55
CA GLY A 339 28.70 -53.51 24.49
C GLY A 339 28.50 -52.93 23.09
N TYR A 340 27.62 -51.96 23.00
CA TYR A 340 27.39 -51.15 21.80
C TYR A 340 27.41 -49.67 22.21
N ILE A 341 27.99 -48.84 21.36
CA ILE A 341 27.99 -47.40 21.47
C ILE A 341 27.34 -46.86 20.18
N VAL A 342 26.27 -46.10 20.34
CA VAL A 342 25.54 -45.51 19.22
C VAL A 342 26.20 -44.19 18.83
N LYS A 343 26.45 -44.00 17.54
CA LYS A 343 26.95 -42.73 16.97
C LYS A 343 25.80 -41.71 16.90
N PRO A 344 26.04 -40.42 17.19
CA PRO A 344 27.29 -39.85 17.69
C PRO A 344 27.51 -40.18 19.18
N PHE A 345 28.75 -40.44 19.57
CA PHE A 345 29.15 -40.75 20.95
C PHE A 345 30.13 -39.71 21.48
N GLU A 346 30.12 -39.46 22.78
CA GLU A 346 31.07 -38.56 23.46
C GLU A 346 32.20 -39.37 24.12
N GLU A 347 33.32 -38.70 24.45
CA GLU A 347 34.51 -39.35 25.06
C GLU A 347 34.18 -40.25 26.25
N LYS A 348 33.26 -39.80 27.09
CA LYS A 348 32.79 -40.53 28.29
C LYS A 348 32.00 -41.79 27.96
N ASP A 349 31.32 -41.85 26.80
CA ASP A 349 30.54 -43.01 26.39
C ASP A 349 31.48 -44.13 25.94
N VAL A 350 32.56 -43.76 25.25
CA VAL A 350 33.67 -44.64 24.91
C VAL A 350 34.39 -45.12 26.17
N LEU A 351 34.74 -44.21 27.08
CA LEU A 351 35.39 -44.55 28.35
C LEU A 351 34.54 -45.50 29.19
N ALA A 352 33.27 -45.15 29.46
CA ALA A 352 32.39 -45.98 30.27
C ALA A 352 32.15 -47.34 29.61
N GLY A 353 31.97 -47.36 28.29
CA GLY A 353 31.86 -48.61 27.54
C GLY A 353 33.11 -49.48 27.71
N LEU A 354 34.30 -48.89 27.56
CA LEU A 354 35.58 -49.59 27.62
C LEU A 354 35.92 -50.07 29.04
N GLU A 355 35.73 -49.23 30.06
CA GLU A 355 35.90 -49.59 31.46
C GLU A 355 34.96 -50.73 31.86
N ILE A 356 33.68 -50.65 31.48
CA ILE A 356 32.70 -51.71 31.76
C ILE A 356 33.07 -52.98 30.99
N ALA A 357 33.51 -52.87 29.74
CA ALA A 357 33.91 -54.02 28.93
C ALA A 357 35.12 -54.74 29.53
N LEU A 358 36.17 -54.01 29.89
CA LEU A 358 37.37 -54.54 30.54
C LEU A 358 37.07 -55.09 31.93
N TYR A 359 36.28 -54.36 32.73
CA TYR A 359 35.86 -54.81 34.05
C TYR A 359 35.04 -56.09 33.96
N ASN A 360 34.01 -56.15 33.11
CA ASN A 360 33.20 -57.35 32.91
C ASN A 360 34.01 -58.52 32.34
N PHE A 361 34.98 -58.24 31.48
CA PHE A 361 35.91 -59.23 30.97
C PHE A 361 36.78 -59.79 32.09
N SER A 362 37.29 -58.93 32.99
CA SER A 362 38.02 -59.36 34.20
C SER A 362 37.12 -60.10 35.20
N LEU A 363 35.83 -59.75 35.28
CA LEU A 363 34.83 -60.41 36.09
C LEU A 363 34.27 -61.71 35.49
N ARG A 364 34.64 -62.09 34.26
CA ARG A 364 34.30 -63.43 33.75
C ARG A 364 34.93 -64.56 34.59
N GLU A 365 35.80 -64.22 35.55
CA GLU A 365 36.22 -65.12 36.63
C GLU A 365 35.32 -65.13 37.90
N THR A 366 34.39 -64.20 38.12
CA THR A 366 33.42 -64.25 39.25
C THR A 366 32.17 -63.37 39.04
N LYS A 367 30.97 -63.97 38.96
CA LYS A 367 29.61 -63.33 38.98
C LYS A 367 29.07 -63.15 40.43
N PRO A 368 27.96 -62.43 40.78
CA PRO A 368 26.84 -61.86 39.97
C PRO A 368 26.21 -60.47 40.36
N THR A 369 25.57 -59.83 39.37
CA THR A 369 24.22 -59.17 39.19
C THR A 369 23.39 -58.45 40.30
N LEU A 370 22.70 -57.33 39.90
CA LEU A 370 21.25 -56.91 40.07
C LEU A 370 21.09 -55.38 40.38
N ALA A 371 20.03 -54.61 40.06
CA ALA A 371 18.86 -54.69 39.16
C ALA A 371 18.13 -53.31 39.07
N LEU A 372 17.54 -53.05 37.90
CA LEU A 372 16.90 -51.83 37.36
C LEU A 372 15.50 -51.45 37.91
N ALA A 373 15.05 -51.98 39.05
CA ALA A 373 13.63 -51.91 39.42
C ALA A 373 13.15 -50.65 40.17
N ASN A 374 14.02 -49.69 40.54
CA ASN A 374 13.67 -48.67 41.55
C ASN A 374 13.52 -47.23 41.08
N ILE A 375 13.79 -46.89 39.82
CA ILE A 375 13.90 -45.47 39.43
C ILE A 375 12.64 -44.94 38.70
N ASN A 376 11.85 -45.82 38.09
CA ASN A 376 10.77 -45.42 37.17
C ASN A 376 9.44 -44.96 37.79
N LYS A 377 9.39 -44.56 39.07
CA LYS A 377 8.08 -44.29 39.69
C LYS A 377 7.58 -42.84 39.66
N HIS A 378 8.40 -41.81 39.41
CA HIS A 378 7.93 -40.43 39.71
C HIS A 378 8.56 -39.29 38.87
N ILE A 379 7.79 -38.74 37.91
CA ILE A 379 7.38 -37.30 37.79
C ILE A 379 7.59 -36.60 36.43
N LEU A 380 6.47 -35.99 35.97
CA LEU A 380 6.31 -34.87 35.02
C LEU A 380 6.49 -33.52 35.77
N ALA A 381 7.40 -32.61 35.39
CA ALA A 381 7.57 -31.34 36.14
C ALA A 381 7.94 -30.09 35.30
N GLN A 382 7.60 -28.90 35.84
CA GLN A 382 7.92 -27.56 35.31
C GLN A 382 9.32 -27.07 35.73
N ILE A 383 10.01 -26.32 34.87
CA ILE A 383 11.37 -25.78 35.08
C ILE A 383 11.35 -24.61 36.08
N SER A 384 12.26 -24.62 37.06
CA SER A 384 12.46 -23.58 38.08
C SER A 384 13.46 -22.50 37.64
N GLU A 385 13.46 -21.33 38.28
CA GLU A 385 14.39 -20.22 37.96
C GLU A 385 15.87 -20.66 38.01
N ARG A 386 16.26 -21.46 39.01
CA ARG A 386 17.63 -22.01 39.12
C ARG A 386 17.98 -22.99 38.00
N GLU A 387 17.00 -23.75 37.51
CA GLU A 387 17.21 -24.64 36.36
C GLU A 387 17.27 -23.86 35.05
N PHE A 388 16.61 -22.71 34.95
CA PHE A 388 16.72 -21.81 33.80
C PHE A 388 18.14 -21.23 33.69
N ASP A 389 18.72 -20.73 34.78
CA ASP A 389 20.10 -20.20 34.79
C ASP A 389 21.12 -21.26 34.35
N VAL A 390 20.93 -22.51 34.81
CA VAL A 390 21.75 -23.66 34.42
C VAL A 390 21.54 -24.02 32.95
N LEU A 391 20.31 -23.95 32.43
CA LEU A 391 20.01 -24.20 31.01
C LEU A 391 20.65 -23.16 30.09
N VAL A 392 20.67 -21.88 30.48
CA VAL A 392 21.37 -20.81 29.75
C VAL A 392 22.87 -21.07 29.73
N ALA A 393 23.46 -21.42 30.88
CA ALA A 393 24.88 -21.72 30.96
C ALA A 393 25.27 -23.00 30.18
N ILE A 394 24.35 -23.98 30.07
CA ILE A 394 24.51 -25.15 29.20
C ILE A 394 24.60 -24.72 27.73
N TYR A 395 23.69 -23.83 27.30
CA TYR A 395 23.62 -23.31 25.94
C TYR A 395 24.86 -22.48 25.57
N GLU A 396 25.41 -21.72 26.52
CA GLU A 396 26.67 -20.95 26.37
C GLU A 396 27.93 -21.83 26.34
N GLY A 397 27.80 -23.15 26.53
CA GLY A 397 28.93 -24.09 26.49
C GLY A 397 29.76 -24.15 27.78
N LYS A 398 29.28 -23.62 28.91
CA LYS A 398 30.03 -23.65 30.19
C LYS A 398 30.16 -25.06 30.76
N THR A 399 31.33 -25.43 31.27
CA THR A 399 31.53 -26.70 32.00
C THR A 399 30.79 -26.71 33.33
N ASN A 400 30.56 -27.89 33.91
CA ASN A 400 29.89 -27.99 35.22
C ASN A 400 30.66 -27.28 36.34
N GLN A 401 31.99 -27.18 36.23
CA GLN A 401 32.83 -26.41 37.14
C GLN A 401 32.62 -24.90 36.96
N GLN A 402 32.67 -24.40 35.73
CA GLN A 402 32.43 -22.98 35.44
C GLN A 402 31.01 -22.54 35.83
N MET A 403 30.02 -23.42 35.64
CA MET A 403 28.65 -23.17 36.09
C MET A 403 28.56 -23.11 37.61
N ALA A 404 29.21 -24.04 38.31
CA ALA A 404 29.29 -24.07 39.77
C ALA A 404 29.93 -22.77 40.32
N ASP A 405 31.03 -22.34 39.71
CA ASP A 405 31.75 -21.12 40.09
C ASP A 405 30.92 -19.85 39.81
N SER A 406 30.26 -19.77 38.64
CA SER A 406 29.45 -18.60 38.26
C SER A 406 28.12 -18.47 39.00
N LEU A 407 27.52 -19.59 39.41
CA LEU A 407 26.23 -19.63 40.11
C LEU A 407 26.40 -19.79 41.64
N PHE A 408 27.65 -19.79 42.13
CA PHE A 408 28.02 -19.93 43.54
C PHE A 408 27.40 -21.17 44.21
N VAL A 409 27.49 -22.33 43.55
CA VAL A 409 26.96 -23.62 44.04
C VAL A 409 27.97 -24.75 43.81
N SER A 410 27.73 -25.94 44.38
CA SER A 410 28.61 -27.09 44.16
C SER A 410 28.40 -27.74 42.78
N VAL A 411 29.43 -28.41 42.25
CA VAL A 411 29.36 -29.16 40.98
C VAL A 411 28.28 -30.25 41.01
N ASN A 412 28.07 -30.89 42.17
CA ASN A 412 27.00 -31.88 42.33
C ASN A 412 25.61 -31.23 42.25
N THR A 413 25.43 -30.03 42.80
CA THR A 413 24.19 -29.25 42.67
C THR A 413 23.88 -28.93 41.21
N ILE A 414 24.89 -28.56 40.42
CA ILE A 414 24.76 -28.35 38.97
C ILE A 414 24.34 -29.65 38.25
N LYS A 415 25.00 -30.78 38.53
CA LYS A 415 24.64 -32.08 37.95
C LYS A 415 23.18 -32.47 38.23
N THR A 416 22.68 -32.19 39.44
CA THR A 416 21.28 -32.40 39.81
C THR A 416 20.33 -31.51 39.00
N HIS A 417 20.62 -30.22 38.85
CA HIS A 417 19.82 -29.32 38.02
C HIS A 417 19.80 -29.76 36.54
N ILE A 418 20.95 -30.16 35.99
CA ILE A 418 21.06 -30.67 34.61
C ILE A 418 20.19 -31.91 34.41
N SER A 419 20.25 -32.88 35.33
CA SER A 419 19.43 -34.09 35.25
C SER A 419 17.94 -33.78 35.29
N ASN A 420 17.52 -32.84 36.14
CA ASN A 420 16.13 -32.41 36.21
C ASN A 420 15.70 -31.68 34.94
N ILE A 421 16.55 -30.82 34.37
CA ILE A 421 16.30 -30.14 33.10
C ILE A 421 16.08 -31.15 31.97
N TYR A 422 16.91 -32.20 31.88
CA TYR A 422 16.75 -33.24 30.85
C TYR A 422 15.43 -33.98 30.96
N LEU A 423 15.04 -34.36 32.18
CA LEU A 423 13.75 -34.99 32.44
C LEU A 423 12.58 -34.06 32.07
N LYS A 424 12.66 -32.78 32.43
CA LYS A 424 11.61 -31.78 32.15
C LYS A 424 11.51 -31.40 30.68
N LEU A 425 12.63 -31.38 29.98
CA LEU A 425 12.70 -31.15 28.55
C LEU A 425 12.39 -32.41 27.73
N ASP A 426 12.23 -33.58 28.35
CA ASP A 426 12.07 -34.88 27.68
C ASP A 426 13.19 -35.10 26.64
N VAL A 427 14.43 -35.05 27.11
CA VAL A 427 15.66 -35.23 26.33
C VAL A 427 16.67 -36.06 27.11
N ALA A 428 17.44 -36.89 26.41
CA ALA A 428 18.35 -37.84 27.06
C ALA A 428 19.77 -37.27 27.33
N SER A 429 20.13 -36.13 26.74
CA SER A 429 21.52 -35.63 26.77
C SER A 429 21.63 -34.11 26.71
N ARG A 430 22.84 -33.60 27.02
CA ARG A 430 23.18 -32.17 26.92
C ARG A 430 22.98 -31.65 25.52
N THR A 431 23.44 -32.41 24.53
CA THR A 431 23.34 -32.08 23.12
C THR A 431 21.88 -32.10 22.66
N ALA A 432 21.07 -33.05 23.13
CA ALA A 432 19.63 -33.07 22.86
C ALA A 432 18.90 -31.89 23.52
N ALA A 433 19.29 -31.49 24.75
CA ALA A 433 18.79 -30.29 25.40
C ALA A 433 19.18 -29.02 24.64
N ILE A 434 20.44 -28.91 24.19
CA ILE A 434 20.92 -27.79 23.37
C ILE A 434 20.19 -27.76 22.02
N ALA A 435 19.99 -28.91 21.35
CA ALA A 435 19.27 -28.98 20.09
C ALA A 435 17.80 -28.56 20.24
N LYS A 436 17.14 -28.99 21.33
CA LYS A 436 15.76 -28.61 21.66
C LYS A 436 15.64 -27.13 22.03
N VAL A 437 16.62 -26.57 22.73
CA VAL A 437 16.70 -25.13 23.00
C VAL A 437 17.02 -24.34 21.72
N ARG A 438 17.91 -24.83 20.86
CA ARG A 438 18.23 -24.22 19.56
C ARG A 438 17.03 -24.20 18.63
N SER A 439 16.23 -25.26 18.61
CA SER A 439 15.00 -25.29 17.81
C SER A 439 13.98 -24.28 18.35
N TRP A 440 13.85 -24.13 19.66
CA TRP A 440 13.03 -23.06 20.25
C TRP A 440 13.52 -21.66 19.90
N ILE A 441 14.84 -21.42 19.96
CA ILE A 441 15.44 -20.14 19.57
C ILE A 441 15.23 -19.87 18.08
N LEU A 442 15.36 -20.88 17.23
CA LEU A 442 15.09 -20.77 15.79
C LEU A 442 13.62 -20.40 15.54
N VAL A 443 12.67 -21.03 16.25
CA VAL A 443 11.25 -20.70 16.16
C VAL A 443 10.99 -19.26 16.61
N VAL A 444 11.57 -18.80 17.72
CA VAL A 444 11.46 -17.41 18.18
C VAL A 444 12.09 -16.44 17.17
N THR A 445 13.21 -16.80 16.56
CA THR A 445 13.89 -15.98 15.55
C THR A 445 13.06 -15.87 14.27
N LEU A 446 12.56 -16.99 13.75
CA LEU A 446 11.67 -16.99 12.59
C LEU A 446 10.37 -16.26 12.89
N TYR A 447 9.81 -16.41 14.09
CA TYR A 447 8.64 -15.67 14.52
C TYR A 447 8.91 -14.17 14.56
N THR A 448 10.01 -13.71 15.16
CA THR A 448 10.33 -12.28 15.23
C THR A 448 10.57 -11.69 13.84
N ILE A 449 11.18 -12.43 12.92
CA ILE A 449 11.32 -12.03 11.51
C ILE A 449 9.96 -11.95 10.81
N CYS A 450 9.13 -12.98 10.93
CA CYS A 450 7.78 -12.99 10.35
C CYS A 450 6.89 -11.90 10.95
N TYR A 451 6.99 -11.63 12.24
CA TYR A 451 6.29 -10.57 12.95
C TYR A 451 6.75 -9.19 12.50
N ALA A 452 8.06 -8.97 12.34
CA ALA A 452 8.59 -7.74 11.76
C ALA A 452 8.06 -7.54 10.33
N CYS A 453 8.10 -8.56 9.48
CA CYS A 453 7.58 -8.50 8.12
C CYS A 453 6.05 -8.26 8.08
N TYR A 454 5.27 -8.91 8.96
CA TYR A 454 3.82 -8.73 9.07
C TYR A 454 3.47 -7.30 9.48
N ILE A 455 4.16 -6.76 10.48
CA ILE A 455 3.98 -5.36 10.92
C ILE A 455 4.20 -4.40 9.76
N PHE A 456 5.22 -4.61 8.94
CA PHE A 456 5.44 -3.74 7.77
C PHE A 456 4.39 -3.95 6.68
N TYR A 457 3.85 -5.16 6.52
CA TYR A 457 2.91 -5.50 5.45
C TYR A 457 1.46 -5.08 5.71
N THR A 458 0.97 -5.12 6.96
CA THR A 458 -0.46 -4.87 7.26
C THR A 458 -0.78 -3.44 7.70
N ARG A 459 0.21 -2.54 7.69
CA ARG A 459 0.01 -1.17 8.19
C ARG A 459 -0.60 -0.27 7.11
N GLU A 460 -1.92 -0.09 7.19
CA GLU A 460 -2.64 1.00 6.51
C GLU A 460 -3.00 2.10 7.53
N PRO A 461 -2.80 3.40 7.23
CA PRO A 461 -2.20 3.97 6.01
C PRO A 461 -0.68 3.81 5.97
N ASP A 462 -0.15 3.61 4.76
CA ASP A 462 1.25 3.32 4.48
C ASP A 462 2.16 4.40 5.08
N TYR A 463 3.17 3.99 5.85
CA TYR A 463 3.94 4.88 6.73
C TYR A 463 4.69 6.00 5.98
N PHE A 464 4.88 5.84 4.67
CA PHE A 464 5.68 6.74 3.84
C PHE A 464 4.86 7.74 3.02
N ASP A 465 3.56 7.51 2.81
CA ASP A 465 2.76 8.25 1.82
C ASP A 465 1.50 8.93 2.41
N GLY A 466 1.26 8.82 3.72
CA GLY A 466 0.12 9.44 4.41
C GLY A 466 0.36 10.91 4.80
N GLU A 467 -0.72 11.71 4.85
CA GLU A 467 -0.69 13.07 5.38
C GLU A 467 -0.97 13.08 6.89
N THR A 468 -0.41 14.05 7.62
CA THR A 468 -0.61 14.18 9.07
C THR A 468 -1.39 15.43 9.44
N THR A 469 -2.27 15.34 10.43
CA THR A 469 -3.00 16.50 10.98
C THR A 469 -3.26 16.35 12.48
N THR A 470 -3.62 17.44 13.15
CA THR A 470 -3.93 17.44 14.58
C THR A 470 -5.35 16.92 14.82
N ALA A 471 -5.48 16.05 15.82
CA ALA A 471 -6.74 15.49 16.29
C ALA A 471 -6.94 15.77 17.78
N SER A 472 -8.17 16.00 18.19
CA SER A 472 -8.56 16.14 19.60
C SER A 472 -9.20 14.85 20.10
N ILE A 473 -8.82 14.43 21.31
CA ILE A 473 -9.35 13.23 21.94
C ILE A 473 -10.61 13.55 22.75
N SER A 474 -11.65 12.76 22.54
CA SER A 474 -12.85 12.75 23.36
C SER A 474 -13.19 11.34 23.82
N ILE A 475 -13.54 11.20 25.08
CA ILE A 475 -13.99 9.96 25.71
C ILE A 475 -15.52 9.94 25.69
N LEU A 476 -16.08 8.97 24.99
CA LEU A 476 -17.52 8.74 24.90
C LEU A 476 -18.09 8.20 26.21
N SER A 477 -19.41 8.26 26.37
CA SER A 477 -20.14 7.81 27.59
C SER A 477 -19.86 6.35 27.97
N ASN A 478 -19.47 5.51 27.00
CA ASN A 478 -19.07 4.12 27.18
C ASN A 478 -17.58 3.95 27.54
N LYS A 479 -16.89 5.04 27.92
CA LYS A 479 -15.44 5.11 28.20
C LYS A 479 -14.54 4.82 26.99
N LYS A 480 -15.07 4.82 25.77
CA LYS A 480 -14.28 4.64 24.56
C LYS A 480 -13.68 5.97 24.12
N ALA A 481 -12.36 6.03 23.97
CA ALA A 481 -11.68 7.19 23.42
C ALA A 481 -11.79 7.19 21.89
N ILE A 482 -12.04 8.37 21.31
CA ILE A 482 -12.03 8.62 19.88
C ILE A 482 -11.17 9.84 19.57
N ALA A 483 -10.44 9.80 18.48
CA ALA A 483 -9.70 10.94 17.94
C ALA A 483 -10.54 11.59 16.84
N THR A 484 -10.79 12.89 16.98
CA THR A 484 -11.57 13.67 16.03
C THR A 484 -10.67 14.68 15.33
N TYR A 485 -10.71 14.70 14.01
CA TYR A 485 -9.85 15.57 13.20
C TYR A 485 -10.60 16.09 11.97
N LYS A 486 -10.04 17.11 11.31
CA LYS A 486 -10.73 17.84 10.24
C LYS A 486 -9.89 17.85 8.95
N VAL A 487 -10.51 17.46 7.84
CA VAL A 487 -9.94 17.50 6.48
C VAL A 487 -11.01 18.07 5.54
N ASP A 488 -10.66 19.06 4.71
CA ASP A 488 -11.57 19.68 3.73
C ASP A 488 -12.94 20.09 4.28
N ASN A 489 -12.95 20.68 5.47
CA ASN A 489 -14.15 21.11 6.17
C ASN A 489 -15.10 19.98 6.64
N LYS A 490 -14.71 18.71 6.50
CA LYS A 490 -15.38 17.54 7.06
C LYS A 490 -14.66 17.05 8.31
N ILE A 491 -15.44 16.56 9.26
CA ILE A 491 -14.93 16.01 10.52
C ILE A 491 -14.93 14.49 10.42
N TYR A 492 -13.79 13.89 10.74
CA TYR A 492 -13.58 12.46 10.78
C TYR A 492 -13.29 12.05 12.22
N SER A 493 -13.79 10.88 12.61
CA SER A 493 -13.57 10.30 13.93
C SER A 493 -13.03 8.88 13.78
N ILE A 494 -11.93 8.59 14.45
CA ILE A 494 -11.34 7.25 14.47
C ILE A 494 -11.30 6.69 15.89
N ASP A 495 -11.36 5.37 15.95
CA ASP A 495 -11.18 4.62 17.18
C ASP A 495 -9.71 4.70 17.64
N THR A 496 -9.50 4.82 18.94
CA THR A 496 -8.16 4.90 19.52
C THR A 496 -7.90 3.82 20.56
N ASP A 497 -8.53 2.66 20.38
CA ASP A 497 -8.39 1.51 21.28
C ASP A 497 -7.06 0.77 21.03
N TYR A 498 -5.99 1.38 21.52
CA TYR A 498 -4.61 0.92 21.35
C TYR A 498 -4.10 0.19 22.59
N VAL A 499 -3.35 -0.90 22.37
CA VAL A 499 -2.88 -1.81 23.43
C VAL A 499 -1.97 -1.10 24.44
N PHE A 500 -1.04 -0.27 23.96
CA PHE A 500 0.01 0.35 24.79
C PHE A 500 -0.10 1.87 24.86
N ARG A 501 -1.26 2.44 24.47
CA ARG A 501 -1.49 3.87 24.49
C ARG A 501 -2.84 4.18 25.11
N SER A 502 -2.79 4.75 26.31
CA SER A 502 -3.96 5.39 26.92
C SER A 502 -3.99 6.85 26.50
N LEU A 503 -5.14 7.30 26.00
CA LEU A 503 -5.39 8.69 25.63
C LEU A 503 -6.37 9.31 26.62
N HIS A 504 -6.20 10.61 26.89
CA HIS A 504 -6.97 11.34 27.89
C HIS A 504 -7.95 12.33 27.25
N GLN A 505 -9.02 12.67 27.98
CA GLN A 505 -10.00 13.66 27.54
C GLN A 505 -9.32 15.01 27.26
N GLY A 506 -9.53 15.54 26.05
CA GLY A 506 -8.98 16.84 25.65
C GLY A 506 -7.49 16.81 25.28
N GLU A 507 -6.86 15.64 25.24
CA GLU A 507 -5.51 15.49 24.69
C GLU A 507 -5.51 15.83 23.19
N GLU A 508 -4.49 16.55 22.74
CA GLU A 508 -4.23 16.74 21.31
C GLU A 508 -3.17 15.74 20.85
N THR A 509 -3.44 15.07 19.74
CA THR A 509 -2.52 14.10 19.14
C THR A 509 -2.39 14.35 17.64
N THR A 510 -1.38 13.77 17.01
CA THR A 510 -1.27 13.74 15.54
C THR A 510 -1.95 12.48 15.02
N VAL A 511 -2.66 12.57 13.89
CA VAL A 511 -3.17 11.42 13.14
C VAL A 511 -2.57 11.42 11.74
N ILE A 512 -2.31 10.23 11.20
CA ILE A 512 -1.90 10.00 9.82
C ILE A 512 -3.08 9.40 9.04
N TYR A 513 -3.33 9.88 7.82
CA TYR A 513 -4.45 9.45 6.98
C TYR A 513 -4.07 9.41 5.49
N ASN A 514 -4.79 8.60 4.71
CA ASN A 514 -4.70 8.63 3.25
C ASN A 514 -5.67 9.69 2.70
N PRO A 515 -5.23 10.67 1.89
CA PRO A 515 -6.12 11.69 1.33
C PRO A 515 -7.30 11.12 0.51
N ALA A 516 -7.11 9.96 -0.13
CA ALA A 516 -8.18 9.26 -0.87
C ALA A 516 -9.20 8.57 0.05
N HIS A 517 -8.81 8.24 1.28
CA HIS A 517 -9.63 7.54 2.27
C HIS A 517 -9.42 8.11 3.69
N PRO A 518 -9.87 9.35 3.99
CA PRO A 518 -9.66 9.94 5.31
C PRO A 518 -10.36 9.17 6.44
N GLU A 519 -11.39 8.38 6.14
CA GLU A 519 -11.98 7.47 7.13
C GLU A 519 -10.99 6.42 7.67
N LYS A 520 -9.91 6.12 6.92
CA LYS A 520 -8.84 5.21 7.32
C LYS A 520 -7.64 6.00 7.86
N ALA A 521 -7.74 6.42 9.11
CA ALA A 521 -6.67 7.14 9.81
C ALA A 521 -6.27 6.44 11.10
N ALA A 522 -5.07 6.73 11.59
CA ALA A 522 -4.56 6.21 12.84
C ALA A 522 -3.77 7.27 13.61
N VAL A 523 -3.74 7.18 14.94
CA VAL A 523 -2.96 8.08 15.79
C VAL A 523 -1.47 7.86 15.55
N TYR A 524 -0.79 8.89 15.04
CA TYR A 524 0.60 8.88 14.65
C TYR A 524 1.55 9.09 15.84
N SER A 525 2.72 8.47 15.75
CA SER A 525 3.80 8.43 16.74
C SER A 525 5.13 8.25 16.00
N ILE A 526 6.25 8.33 16.74
CA ILE A 526 7.59 8.31 16.16
C ILE A 526 7.94 6.97 15.47
N TRP A 527 7.24 5.89 15.81
CA TRP A 527 7.35 4.55 15.21
C TRP A 527 6.16 4.18 14.29
N GLY A 528 5.39 5.18 13.83
CA GLY A 528 4.13 4.97 13.09
C GLY A 528 2.94 5.11 13.99
N TYR A 529 1.92 4.29 13.84
CA TYR A 529 0.75 4.32 14.72
C TYR A 529 0.75 3.16 15.74
N TRP A 530 -0.06 3.30 16.78
CA TRP A 530 -0.11 2.35 17.90
C TRP A 530 -0.85 1.05 17.54
N PHE A 531 -0.47 -0.07 18.16
CA PHE A 531 -1.08 -1.38 17.91
C PHE A 531 -2.52 -1.45 18.42
N THR A 532 -3.40 -2.03 17.61
CA THR A 532 -4.77 -2.38 18.02
C THR A 532 -4.84 -3.77 18.66
N TRP A 533 -5.89 -4.02 19.45
CA TRP A 533 -6.13 -5.34 20.04
C TRP A 533 -6.34 -6.45 19.00
N GLY A 534 -6.95 -6.13 17.85
CA GLY A 534 -7.15 -7.09 16.76
C GLY A 534 -5.84 -7.57 16.15
N GLU A 535 -4.89 -6.66 15.91
CA GLU A 535 -3.56 -6.99 15.38
C GLU A 535 -2.76 -7.85 16.37
N LEU A 536 -2.84 -7.54 17.67
CA LEU A 536 -2.18 -8.34 18.71
C LEU A 536 -2.76 -9.75 18.79
N LEU A 537 -4.09 -9.88 18.74
CA LEU A 537 -4.78 -11.17 18.81
C LEU A 537 -4.45 -12.04 17.59
N LEU A 538 -4.51 -11.48 16.39
CA LEU A 538 -4.16 -12.21 15.16
C LEU A 538 -2.69 -12.68 15.18
N SER A 539 -1.78 -11.80 15.63
CA SER A 539 -0.36 -12.14 15.78
C SER A 539 -0.16 -13.27 16.79
N SER A 540 -0.91 -13.26 17.90
CA SER A 540 -0.85 -14.30 18.93
C SER A 540 -1.40 -15.65 18.42
N VAL A 541 -2.46 -15.63 17.61
CA VAL A 541 -3.00 -16.83 16.96
C VAL A 541 -2.00 -17.40 15.95
N LEU A 542 -1.37 -16.53 15.15
CA LEU A 542 -0.33 -16.93 14.19
C LEU A 542 0.89 -17.52 14.90
N LEU A 543 1.33 -16.93 16.01
CA LEU A 543 2.39 -17.47 16.87
C LEU A 543 2.04 -18.89 17.33
N PHE A 544 0.82 -19.09 17.82
CA PHE A 544 0.37 -20.40 18.28
C PHE A 544 0.34 -21.41 17.13
N LEU A 545 -0.17 -21.02 15.95
CA LEU A 545 -0.20 -21.90 14.77
C LEU A 545 1.20 -22.26 14.29
N LEU A 546 2.11 -21.29 14.17
CA LEU A 546 3.51 -21.55 13.78
C LEU A 546 4.23 -22.40 14.82
N PHE A 547 3.96 -22.20 16.11
CA PHE A 547 4.46 -23.06 17.16
C PHE A 547 3.92 -24.48 17.00
N GLN A 548 2.61 -24.69 16.83
CA GLN A 548 2.03 -26.01 16.58
C GLN A 548 2.58 -26.67 15.31
N LEU A 549 2.83 -25.89 14.25
CA LEU A 549 3.37 -26.37 12.99
C LEU A 549 4.86 -26.74 13.12
N SER A 550 5.64 -25.98 13.90
CA SER A 550 7.02 -26.34 14.24
C SER A 550 7.09 -27.60 15.11
N VAL A 551 6.22 -27.72 16.12
CA VAL A 551 6.07 -28.93 16.93
C VAL A 551 5.61 -30.09 16.04
N GLY A 552 4.75 -29.84 15.05
CA GLY A 552 4.29 -30.80 14.04
C GLY A 552 5.42 -31.29 13.13
N ILE A 553 6.24 -30.40 12.58
CA ILE A 553 7.42 -30.74 11.76
C ILE A 553 8.44 -31.53 12.59
N ILE A 554 8.58 -31.21 13.88
CA ILE A 554 9.48 -31.93 14.80
C ILE A 554 8.91 -33.30 15.21
N LYS A 555 7.59 -33.43 15.34
CA LYS A 555 6.92 -34.70 15.66
C LYS A 555 6.70 -35.61 14.44
N ASN A 556 6.57 -35.02 13.25
CA ASN A 556 6.42 -35.66 11.95
C ASN A 556 7.36 -34.94 10.97
N PRO A 557 8.63 -35.36 10.85
CA PRO A 557 9.45 -34.96 9.70
C PRO A 557 8.68 -35.36 8.43
N THR A 558 8.58 -34.44 7.47
CA THR A 558 7.87 -34.62 6.20
C THR A 558 8.17 -35.96 5.52
N GLU A 559 7.11 -36.63 5.05
CA GLU A 559 7.03 -37.88 4.29
C GLU A 559 7.79 -37.91 2.93
N GLU A 560 8.78 -37.04 2.69
CA GLU A 560 9.80 -37.29 1.65
C GLU A 560 10.95 -38.18 2.15
N LEU A 561 10.81 -38.72 3.37
CA LEU A 561 11.62 -39.82 3.89
C LEU A 561 10.85 -41.15 4.02
N ASN A 562 9.57 -41.20 3.61
CA ASN A 562 8.76 -42.42 3.65
C ASN A 562 8.16 -42.71 2.26
N GLU A 563 9.01 -43.13 1.32
CA GLU A 563 8.54 -43.97 0.21
C GLU A 563 8.62 -45.46 0.53
N ASN A 564 8.95 -45.83 1.78
CA ASN A 564 8.83 -47.20 2.26
C ASN A 564 8.44 -47.17 3.74
N ASP A 565 7.16 -46.99 4.04
CA ASP A 565 6.48 -47.63 5.18
C ASP A 565 5.05 -47.12 5.31
N VAL A 566 4.11 -47.86 4.70
CA VAL A 566 2.77 -48.04 5.27
C VAL A 566 2.38 -49.49 5.04
N ASP A 567 2.60 -50.32 6.07
CA ASP A 567 1.60 -51.28 6.55
C ASP A 567 2.00 -51.71 7.97
N ASP A 568 1.71 -50.84 8.94
CA ASP A 568 1.52 -51.25 10.33
C ASP A 568 0.17 -50.76 10.84
N GLU A 569 -0.89 -51.39 10.33
CA GLU A 569 -2.12 -51.59 11.08
C GLU A 569 -2.07 -52.98 11.73
N THR A 570 -1.25 -53.21 12.77
CA THR A 570 -1.61 -54.19 13.82
C THR A 570 -0.86 -54.03 15.15
N TYR A 571 -0.84 -52.81 15.72
CA TYR A 571 -0.62 -52.64 17.17
C TYR A 571 -1.87 -52.11 17.91
N ARG A 572 -2.99 -52.80 17.71
CA ARG A 572 -3.96 -53.01 18.81
C ARG A 572 -3.71 -54.38 19.43
N GLN A 573 -3.34 -54.35 20.71
CA GLN A 573 -3.41 -55.45 21.69
C GLN A 573 -2.36 -56.57 21.59
N LYS A 574 -1.54 -56.68 22.65
CA LYS A 574 -1.29 -57.86 23.53
C LYS A 574 0.16 -57.85 24.00
N LYS A 575 0.37 -57.59 25.29
CA LYS A 575 0.59 -58.59 26.37
C LYS A 575 2.00 -59.17 26.34
N TYR A 576 2.69 -58.99 27.47
CA TYR A 576 3.63 -59.92 28.11
C TYR A 576 4.12 -61.08 27.25
N VAL A 577 5.43 -61.16 26.99
CA VAL A 577 6.41 -61.95 27.78
C VAL A 577 7.79 -61.32 27.59
#